data_AF-A0A6M2BVF1-F1
#
_entry.id   AF-A0A6M2BVF1-F1
#
_cell.length_a   1.000
_cell.length_b   1.000
_cell.length_c   1.000
_cell.angle_alpha   90.00
_cell.angle_beta   90.00
_cell.angle_gamma   90.00
#
_symmetry.space_group_name_H-M   'P 1'
#
loop_
_entity.id
_entity.type
_entity.pdbx_description
1 polymer ?
#
loop_
_entity_poly.entity_id
_entity_poly.type
_entity_poly.pdbx_seq_one_letter_code
_entity_poly.pdbx_strand_id
1 'polypeptide(L)'
;MQGSPTGLKGGWIFVIHQYSSEMAQNFWTAIYAFSACVALTIVVSCFSRPRADHELAGLVYSLTPKLQRVESRWWIRPKVLAIFVLSLAFILNVLFW
;
A
#
# COMPACT_ATOMS: atom_id res chain seq x y z
N MET A 1 -29.84 -0.37 1.71
CA MET A 1 -29.38 -0.30 0.30
C MET A 1 -28.50 -1.52 0.08
N GLN A 2 -29.09 -2.60 -0.44
CA GLN A 2 -28.43 -3.91 -0.57
C GLN A 2 -27.34 -3.85 -1.66
N GLY A 3 -26.30 -4.68 -1.51
CA GLY A 3 -25.22 -4.84 -2.48
C GLY A 3 -25.72 -5.29 -3.85
N SER A 4 -24.89 -5.06 -4.86
CA SER A 4 -25.19 -5.12 -6.29
C SER A 4 -25.66 -6.50 -6.70
N PRO A 5 -26.53 -6.57 -7.72
CA PRO A 5 -27.07 -7.84 -8.19
C PRO A 5 -25.93 -8.79 -8.57
N THR A 6 -25.99 -9.98 -7.98
CA THR A 6 -25.09 -11.12 -8.29
C THR A 6 -25.09 -11.37 -9.78
N GLY A 7 -23.90 -11.49 -10.38
CA GLY A 7 -23.73 -11.60 -11.83
C GLY A 7 -22.79 -10.53 -12.38
N LEU A 8 -23.08 -9.24 -12.28
CA LEU A 8 -22.23 -8.23 -12.95
C LEU A 8 -20.90 -7.92 -12.24
N LYS A 9 -20.83 -8.13 -10.91
CA LYS A 9 -19.70 -7.69 -10.06
C LYS A 9 -19.03 -8.81 -9.26
N GLY A 10 -19.45 -10.07 -9.48
CA GLY A 10 -19.01 -11.26 -8.75
C GLY A 10 -20.16 -12.25 -8.47
N GLY A 11 -19.83 -13.46 -8.03
CA GLY A 11 -20.82 -14.48 -7.64
C GLY A 11 -21.34 -15.38 -8.78
N TRP A 12 -20.59 -15.56 -9.86
CA TRP A 12 -21.02 -16.34 -11.04
C TRP A 12 -21.17 -17.85 -10.78
N ILE A 13 -20.48 -18.40 -9.77
CA ILE A 13 -20.45 -19.85 -9.50
C ILE A 13 -21.05 -20.17 -8.12
N PHE A 14 -20.77 -19.37 -7.08
CA PHE A 14 -21.33 -19.56 -5.73
C PHE A 14 -21.23 -18.25 -4.91
N VAL A 15 -22.23 -17.95 -4.08
CA VAL A 15 -22.26 -16.73 -3.24
C VAL A 15 -22.16 -17.12 -1.76
N ILE A 16 -20.97 -16.92 -1.18
CA ILE A 16 -20.68 -17.25 0.23
C ILE A 16 -20.89 -16.09 1.20
N HIS A 17 -20.84 -14.84 0.73
CA HIS A 17 -20.97 -13.66 1.60
C HIS A 17 -21.64 -12.51 0.88
N GLN A 18 -22.73 -12.01 1.47
CA GLN A 18 -23.47 -10.84 1.02
C GLN A 18 -22.91 -9.61 1.75
N TYR A 19 -22.14 -8.77 1.06
CA TYR A 19 -21.67 -7.52 1.62
C TYR A 19 -22.80 -6.49 1.63
N SER A 20 -23.09 -5.93 2.80
CA SER A 20 -24.22 -5.01 3.01
C SER A 20 -24.09 -3.67 2.27
N SER A 21 -22.91 -3.31 1.76
CA SER A 21 -22.72 -2.07 0.99
C SER A 21 -21.88 -2.28 -0.26
N GLU A 22 -22.28 -1.61 -1.34
CA GLU A 22 -21.56 -1.55 -2.61
C GLU A 22 -20.13 -1.06 -2.46
N MET A 23 -19.93 -0.12 -1.53
CA MET A 23 -18.63 0.43 -1.24
C MET A 23 -17.73 -0.61 -0.58
N ALA A 24 -18.23 -1.36 0.41
CA ALA A 24 -17.44 -2.40 1.08
C ALA A 24 -17.00 -3.50 0.12
N GLN A 25 -17.87 -3.94 -0.80
CA GLN A 25 -17.52 -4.95 -1.80
C GLN A 25 -16.41 -4.47 -2.75
N ASN A 26 -16.46 -3.21 -3.22
CA ASN A 26 -15.41 -2.66 -4.09
C ASN A 26 -14.07 -2.53 -3.34
N PHE A 27 -14.10 -2.12 -2.07
CA PHE A 27 -12.88 -2.04 -1.26
C PHE A 27 -12.26 -3.42 -1.04
N TRP A 28 -13.06 -4.43 -0.70
CA TRP A 28 -12.56 -5.77 -0.45
C TRP A 28 -12.01 -6.44 -1.71
N THR A 29 -12.71 -6.29 -2.84
CA THR A 29 -12.22 -6.79 -4.14
C THR A 29 -10.95 -6.07 -4.59
N ALA A 30 -10.83 -4.76 -4.37
CA ALA A 30 -9.60 -4.01 -4.65
C ALA A 30 -8.43 -4.48 -3.78
N ILE A 31 -8.64 -4.70 -2.48
CA ILE A 31 -7.62 -5.22 -1.56
C ILE A 31 -7.13 -6.59 -2.05
N TYR A 32 -8.03 -7.48 -2.46
CA TYR A 32 -7.65 -8.78 -2.99
C TYR A 32 -6.90 -8.70 -4.32
N ALA A 33 -7.38 -7.91 -5.27
CA ALA A 33 -6.72 -7.73 -6.56
C ALA A 33 -5.30 -7.17 -6.37
N PHE A 34 -5.17 -6.15 -5.52
CA PHE A 34 -3.88 -5.56 -5.17
C PHE A 34 -2.96 -6.58 -4.49
N SER A 35 -3.45 -7.30 -3.47
CA SER A 35 -2.65 -8.28 -2.73
C SER A 35 -2.20 -9.44 -3.61
N ALA A 36 -3.07 -9.95 -4.48
CA ALA A 36 -2.74 -11.00 -5.44
C ALA A 36 -1.70 -10.53 -6.46
N CYS A 37 -1.84 -9.30 -6.98
CA CYS A 37 -0.88 -8.71 -7.90
C CYS A 37 0.51 -8.53 -7.25
N VAL A 38 0.55 -8.01 -6.02
CA VAL A 38 1.80 -7.85 -5.26
C VAL A 38 2.44 -9.21 -4.97
N ALA A 39 1.67 -10.18 -4.49
CA ALA A 39 2.17 -11.52 -4.22
C ALA A 39 2.75 -12.17 -5.49
N LEU A 40 2.04 -12.09 -6.61
CA LEU A 40 2.52 -12.61 -7.89
C LEU A 40 3.79 -11.89 -8.34
N THR A 41 3.85 -10.57 -8.21
CA THR A 41 5.03 -9.77 -8.56
C THR A 41 6.24 -10.18 -7.72
N ILE A 42 6.07 -10.40 -6.41
CA ILE A 42 7.14 -10.86 -5.52
C ILE A 42 7.61 -12.25 -5.95
N VAL A 43 6.68 -13.17 -6.19
CA VAL A 43 7.00 -14.54 -6.63
C VAL A 43 7.80 -14.50 -7.93
N VAL A 44 7.30 -13.80 -8.94
CA VAL A 44 7.99 -13.65 -10.24
C VAL A 44 9.34 -12.98 -10.05
N SER A 45 9.45 -11.95 -9.20
CA SER A 45 10.71 -11.28 -8.89
C SER A 45 11.73 -12.20 -8.23
N CYS A 46 11.31 -13.12 -7.35
CA CYS A 46 12.21 -14.09 -6.72
C CYS A 46 12.68 -15.18 -7.69
N PHE A 47 11.82 -15.59 -8.62
CA PHE A 47 12.19 -16.55 -9.67
C PHE A 47 12.98 -15.90 -10.83
N SER A 48 12.91 -14.58 -10.96
CA SER A 48 13.64 -13.82 -11.98
C SER A 48 15.08 -13.56 -11.54
N ARG A 49 16.04 -13.66 -12.48
CA ARG A 49 17.44 -13.33 -12.17
C ARG A 49 17.60 -11.81 -11.98
N PRO A 50 18.13 -11.33 -10.85
CA PRO A 50 18.46 -9.93 -10.68
C PRO A 50 19.58 -9.52 -11.65
N ARG A 51 19.48 -8.30 -12.19
CA ARG A 51 20.54 -7.66 -12.99
C ARG A 51 21.78 -7.43 -12.11
N ALA A 52 22.97 -7.51 -12.70
CA ALA A 52 24.21 -7.38 -11.95
C ALA A 52 24.36 -5.98 -11.32
N ASP A 53 24.76 -5.93 -10.05
CA ASP A 53 24.77 -4.73 -9.21
C ASP A 53 25.63 -3.58 -9.76
N HIS A 54 26.59 -3.87 -10.64
CA HIS A 54 27.44 -2.87 -11.29
C HIS A 54 26.69 -2.04 -12.35
N GLU A 55 25.61 -2.55 -12.95
CA GLU A 55 24.73 -1.78 -13.86
C GLU A 55 23.74 -0.88 -13.09
N LEU A 56 23.58 -1.11 -11.77
CA LEU A 56 22.60 -0.42 -10.91
C LEU A 56 23.23 0.75 -10.12
N ALA A 57 24.55 0.91 -10.18
CA ALA A 57 25.28 2.02 -9.59
C ALA A 57 24.93 3.35 -10.29
N GLY A 58 24.28 4.27 -9.57
CA GLY A 58 23.80 5.56 -10.11
C GLY A 58 22.32 5.60 -10.46
N LEU A 59 21.67 4.44 -10.67
CA LEU A 59 20.20 4.33 -10.82
C LEU A 59 19.50 4.02 -9.49
N VAL A 60 20.13 3.22 -8.64
CA VAL A 60 19.56 2.83 -7.35
C VAL A 60 20.11 3.74 -6.25
N TYR A 61 19.22 4.47 -5.59
CA TYR A 61 19.53 5.38 -4.48
C TYR A 61 20.35 4.71 -3.34
N SER A 62 20.30 3.38 -3.24
CA SER A 62 21.09 2.59 -2.29
C SER A 62 22.58 2.47 -2.65
N LEU A 63 22.95 2.57 -3.92
CA LEU A 63 24.34 2.41 -4.41
C LEU A 63 25.02 3.75 -4.68
N THR A 64 24.26 4.85 -4.74
CA THR A 64 24.79 6.20 -4.90
C THR A 64 25.27 6.75 -3.55
N PRO A 65 26.49 7.32 -3.45
CA PRO A 65 26.96 7.93 -2.21
C PRO A 65 26.01 9.05 -1.78
N LYS A 66 25.34 8.84 -0.65
CA LYS A 66 24.37 9.79 -0.10
C LYS A 66 25.11 11.02 0.37
N LEU A 67 24.90 12.16 -0.30
CA LEU A 67 25.31 13.46 0.22
C LEU A 67 24.70 13.64 1.62
N GLN A 68 25.54 13.71 2.64
CA GLN A 68 25.14 14.08 3.99
C GLN A 68 24.59 15.51 3.93
N ARG A 69 23.25 15.65 3.92
CA ARG A 69 22.63 16.94 4.18
C ARG A 69 22.85 17.28 5.65
N VAL A 70 23.88 18.07 5.88
CA VAL A 70 24.22 18.71 7.15
C VAL A 70 23.02 19.53 7.61
N GLU A 71 22.54 19.23 8.82
CA GLU A 71 21.72 20.10 9.67
C GLU A 71 20.59 20.86 8.96
N SER A 72 19.57 20.15 8.49
CA SER A 72 18.31 20.81 8.16
C SER A 72 17.34 20.68 9.34
N ARG A 73 17.01 21.84 9.89
CA ARG A 73 16.09 22.16 11.00
C ARG A 73 15.05 21.05 11.30
N TRP A 74 14.74 20.80 12.57
CA TRP A 74 13.71 19.83 13.05
C TRP A 74 12.41 19.74 12.21
N TRP A 75 11.88 20.85 11.68
CA TRP A 75 10.69 20.87 10.81
C TRP A 75 10.91 20.34 9.38
N ILE A 76 12.13 20.33 8.84
CA ILE A 76 12.41 19.70 7.53
C ILE A 76 12.40 18.17 7.68
N ARG A 77 12.62 17.62 8.88
CA ARG A 77 12.73 16.18 9.06
C ARG A 77 11.37 15.52 8.80
N PRO A 78 11.20 14.76 7.70
CA PRO A 78 9.90 14.18 7.35
C PRO A 78 9.37 13.24 8.44
N LYS A 79 10.28 12.66 9.24
CA LYS A 79 9.94 11.83 10.40
C LYS A 79 9.19 12.60 11.49
N VAL A 80 9.57 13.85 11.79
CA VAL A 80 8.95 14.65 12.86
C VAL A 80 7.53 15.05 12.46
N LEU A 81 7.36 15.50 11.21
CA LEU A 81 6.05 15.80 10.63
C LEU A 81 5.15 14.55 10.59
N ALA A 82 5.68 13.40 10.18
CA ALA A 82 4.92 12.15 10.13
C ALA A 82 4.42 11.72 11.52
N ILE A 83 5.28 11.77 12.55
CA ILE A 83 4.88 11.45 13.93
C ILE A 83 3.81 12.44 14.42
N PHE A 84 3.97 13.74 14.17
CA PHE A 84 3.00 14.75 14.57
C PHE A 84 1.60 14.50 13.98
N VAL A 85 1.53 14.24 12.67
CA VAL A 85 0.27 13.97 11.98
C VAL A 85 -0.35 12.64 12.47
N LEU A 86 0.45 11.60 12.66
CA LEU A 86 -0.03 10.32 13.21
C LEU A 86 -0.60 10.47 14.62
N SER A 87 0.10 11.21 15.49
CA SER A 87 -0.38 11.48 16.86
C SER A 87 -1.69 12.26 16.85
N LEU A 88 -1.80 13.29 16.00
CA LEU A 88 -3.04 14.07 15.88
C LEU A 88 -4.21 13.20 15.39
N ALA A 89 -3.97 12.38 14.36
CA ALA A 89 -4.97 11.45 13.84
C ALA A 89 -5.40 10.42 14.89
N PHE A 90 -4.46 9.89 15.67
CA PHE A 90 -4.73 8.93 16.75
C PHE A 90 -5.57 9.55 17.87
N ILE A 91 -5.23 10.77 18.32
CA ILE A 91 -6.00 11.48 19.36
C ILE A 91 -7.44 11.71 18.88
N LEU A 92 -7.62 12.20 17.66
CA LEU A 92 -8.95 12.39 17.08
C LEU A 92 -9.70 11.06 16.99
N ASN A 93 -9.04 9.99 16.56
CA ASN A 93 -9.66 8.67 16.47
C ASN A 93 -10.16 8.16 17.84
N VAL A 94 -9.36 8.32 18.91
CA VAL A 94 -9.76 7.92 20.27
C VAL A 94 -10.89 8.80 20.82
N LEU A 95 -10.96 10.08 20.45
CA LEU A 95 -12.03 10.99 20.91
C LEU A 95 -13.37 10.78 20.19
N PHE A 96 -13.35 10.35 18.91
CA PHE A 96 -14.54 10.14 18.08
C PHE A 96 -15.01 8.67 18.02
N TRP A 97 -14.25 7.75 18.61
CA TRP A 97 -14.64 6.36 18.82
C TRP A 97 -15.61 6.25 20.00
#